data_AF-W7WQH0-F1
#
_entry.id   AF-W7WQH0-F1
#
_cell.length_a   1.000
_cell.length_b   1.000
_cell.length_c   1.000
_cell.angle_alpha   90.00
_cell.angle_beta   90.00
_cell.angle_gamma   90.00
#
_symmetry.space_group_name_H-M   'P 1'
#
loop_
_entity.id
_entity.type
_entity.pdbx_description
1 polymer ?
#
loop_
_entity_poly.entity_id
_entity_poly.type
_entity_poly.pdbx_seq_one_letter_code
_entity_poly.pdbx_strand_id
1 'polypeptide(L)' 'MRGKVVTEVKPELNYWPAEAYHQNYFVQHPGQGYCAFVVAPKVEKFRKTFASRRKV' A
#
# COMPACT_ATOMS: atom_id res chain seq x y z
N MET A 1 -1.64 -20.85 7.87
CA MET A 1 -3.09 -20.53 7.93
C MET A 1 -3.52 -19.93 6.61
N ARG A 2 -4.48 -20.53 5.90
CA ARG A 2 -5.13 -19.89 4.74
C ARG A 2 -6.48 -19.33 5.24
N GLY A 3 -6.55 -18.02 5.45
CA GLY A 3 -7.81 -17.35 5.77
C GLY A 3 -8.75 -17.33 4.56
N LYS A 4 -10.07 -17.28 4.82
CA LYS A 4 -11.09 -17.11 3.77
C LYS A 4 -10.92 -15.76 3.09
N VAL A 5 -10.98 -15.72 1.75
CA VAL A 5 -11.01 -14.46 0.98
C VAL A 5 -12.38 -13.82 1.16
N VAL A 6 -12.40 -12.54 1.53
CA VAL A 6 -13.62 -11.76 1.85
C VAL A 6 -13.77 -10.49 1.01
N THR A 7 -13.07 -10.41 -0.12
CA THR A 7 -13.08 -9.23 -1.01
C THR A 7 -14.46 -9.05 -1.67
N GLU A 8 -14.97 -7.83 -1.62
CA GLU A 8 -16.21 -7.43 -2.30
C GLU A 8 -15.94 -7.02 -3.75
N VAL A 9 -16.79 -7.46 -4.69
CA VAL A 9 -16.73 -7.10 -6.11
C VAL A 9 -18.06 -6.44 -6.49
N LYS A 10 -18.06 -5.11 -6.66
CA LYS A 10 -19.24 -4.30 -7.01
C LYS A 10 -18.88 -3.19 -8.00
N PRO A 11 -19.86 -2.65 -8.75
CA PRO A 11 -19.67 -1.45 -9.55
C PRO A 11 -19.28 -0.25 -8.67
N GLU A 12 -18.45 0.64 -9.22
CA GLU A 12 -18.17 1.94 -8.60
C GLU A 12 -19.44 2.79 -8.62
N LEU A 13 -19.74 3.45 -7.51
CA LEU A 13 -20.94 4.29 -7.38
C LEU A 13 -20.56 5.75 -7.25
N ASN A 14 -19.68 6.08 -6.31
CA ASN A 14 -19.24 7.43 -6.03
C ASN A 14 -17.85 7.39 -5.40
N TYR A 15 -16.94 8.22 -5.93
CA TYR A 15 -15.58 8.37 -5.42
C TYR A 15 -15.30 9.82 -5.01
N TRP A 16 -14.73 9.99 -3.81
CA TRP A 16 -14.25 11.28 -3.32
C TRP A 16 -12.75 11.17 -3.05
N PRO A 17 -11.91 12.00 -3.70
CA PRO A 17 -10.49 11.98 -3.43
C PRO A 17 -10.22 12.41 -1.98
N ALA A 18 -9.34 11.70 -1.31
CA ALA A 18 -8.82 12.13 -0.01
C ALA A 18 -8.00 13.42 -0.16
N GLU A 19 -7.85 14.15 0.94
CA GLU A 19 -7.14 15.42 1.01
C GLU A 19 -5.71 15.32 0.46
N ALA A 20 -5.17 16.43 -0.03
CA ALA A 20 -3.86 16.47 -0.69
C ALA A 20 -2.72 15.89 0.18
N TYR A 21 -2.76 16.09 1.50
CA TYR A 21 -1.74 15.58 2.42
C TYR A 21 -1.77 14.05 2.59
N HIS A 22 -2.89 13.39 2.26
CA HIS A 22 -2.97 11.93 2.27
C HIS A 22 -2.34 11.30 1.02
N GLN A 23 -2.14 12.08 -0.04
CA GLN A 23 -1.58 11.58 -1.29
C GLN A 23 -0.07 11.33 -1.11
N ASN A 24 0.41 10.17 -1.56
CA ASN A 24 1.82 9.77 -1.45
C ASN A 24 2.38 9.83 -0.01
N TYR A 25 1.52 9.60 1.00
CA TYR A 25 1.87 9.82 2.41
C TYR A 25 3.16 9.11 2.85
N PHE A 26 3.35 7.85 2.49
CA PHE A 26 4.56 7.09 2.81
C PHE A 26 5.84 7.69 2.20
N VAL A 27 5.74 8.21 0.97
CA VAL A 27 6.87 8.83 0.26
C VAL A 27 7.25 10.16 0.92
N GLN A 28 6.25 10.93 1.35
CA GLN A 28 6.45 12.24 1.97
C GLN A 28 6.84 12.15 3.46
N HIS A 29 6.41 11.10 4.17
CA HIS A 29 6.60 10.95 5.62
C HIS A 29 7.22 9.59 6.00
N PRO A 30 8.34 9.17 5.40
CA PRO A 30 8.88 7.82 5.60
C PRO A 30 9.32 7.55 7.05
N GLY A 31 9.69 8.59 7.80
CA GLY A 31 10.10 8.49 9.21
C GLY A 31 8.94 8.47 10.21
N GLN A 32 7.69 8.65 9.77
CA GLN A 32 6.53 8.55 10.66
C GLN A 32 6.41 7.10 11.17
N GLY A 33 6.09 6.90 12.45
CA GLY A 33 6.17 5.57 13.10
C GLY A 33 5.37 4.47 12.39
N TYR A 34 4.15 4.75 11.93
CA TYR A 34 3.36 3.82 11.11
C TYR A 34 4.05 3.50 9.78
N CYS A 35 4.61 4.52 9.11
CA CYS A 35 5.37 4.32 7.87
C CYS A 35 6.59 3.43 8.11
N ALA A 36 7.39 3.72 9.13
CA ALA A 36 8.62 3.00 9.44
C ALA A 36 8.36 1.54 9.88
N PHE A 37 7.40 1.31 10.77
CA PHE A 37 7.22 0.00 11.39
C PHE A 37 6.18 -0.89 10.71
N VAL A 38 5.24 -0.32 9.94
CA VAL A 38 4.14 -1.09 9.32
C VAL A 38 4.25 -1.11 7.79
N VAL A 39 4.54 0.02 7.16
CA VAL A 39 4.53 0.14 5.69
C VAL A 39 5.87 -0.28 5.10
N ALA A 40 7.00 0.23 5.62
CA ALA A 40 8.32 -0.02 5.06
C ALA A 40 8.67 -1.53 4.95
N PRO A 41 8.40 -2.39 5.94
CA PRO A 41 8.68 -3.83 5.82
C PRO A 41 7.86 -4.50 4.71
N LYS A 42 6.63 -4.04 4.46
CA LYS A 42 5.77 -4.55 3.38
C LYS A 42 6.30 -4.14 2.01
N VAL A 43 6.73 -2.88 1.87
CA VAL A 43 7.34 -2.36 0.63
C VAL A 43 8.66 -3.08 0.34
N GLU A 44 9.51 -3.25 1.35
CA GLU A 44 10.77 -3.98 1.21
C GLU A 44 10.53 -5.42 0.79
N LYS A 45 9.59 -6.12 1.44
CA LYS A 45 9.20 -7.48 1.06
C LYS A 45 8.75 -7.55 -0.39
N PHE A 46 7.88 -6.64 -0.83
CA PHE A 46 7.45 -6.56 -2.22
C PHE A 46 8.65 -6.39 -3.18
N ARG A 47 9.53 -5.42 -2.89
CA ARG A 47 10.72 -5.14 -3.71
C ARG A 47 11.66 -6.34 -3.82
N LYS A 48 11.82 -7.11 -2.74
CA LYS A 48 12.62 -8.34 -2.71
C LYS A 48 11.94 -9.48 -3.46
N THR A 49 10.67 -9.75 -3.16
CA THR A 49 9.91 -10.88 -3.73
C THR A 49 9.72 -10.74 -5.25
N PHE A 50 9.54 -9.53 -5.75
CA PHE A 50 9.27 -9.28 -7.17
C PHE A 50 10.43 -8.61 -7.90
N ALA A 51 11.65 -8.75 -7.39
CA ALA A 51 12.83 -8.10 -7.96
C ALA A 51 13.01 -8.38 -9.47
N SER A 52 12.76 -9.61 -9.91
CA SER A 52 12.87 -10.02 -11.33
C SER A 52 11.72 -9.56 -12.23
N ARG A 53 10.62 -9.06 -11.66
CA ARG A 53 9.41 -8.63 -12.39
C ARG A 53 9.18 -7.13 -12.34
N ARG A 54 10.00 -6.40 -11.59
CA ARG A 54 9.90 -4.95 -11.48
C ARG A 54 10.54 -4.33 -12.73
N LYS A 55 9.73 -3.64 -13.53
CA LYS A 55 10.26 -2.70 -14.54
C LYS A 55 10.96 -1.59 -13.77
N VAL A 56 12.25 -1.41 -14.04
CA VAL A 56 13.04 -0.29 -13.53
C VAL A 56 12.70 0.94 -14.34
#